data_AF-A0A0F9YFZ4-F1
#
_entry.id   AF-A0A0F9YFZ4-F1
#
_cell.length_a   1.000
_cell.length_b   1.000
_cell.length_c   1.000
_cell.angle_alpha   90.00
_cell.angle_beta   90.00
_cell.angle_gamma   90.00
#
_symmetry.space_group_name_H-M   'P 1'
#
loop_
_entity.id
_entity.type
_entity.pdbx_description
1 polymer ?
#
loop_
_entity_poly.entity_id
_entity_poly.type
_entity_poly.pdbx_seq_one_letter_code
_entity_poly.pdbx_strand_id
1 'polypeptide(L)'
;MMKIDMLKNLNEKRFERKLFEVFDSLGDIYRSKYIRDPLSEHDILDLQEKFLTNGIHHIAVKNVMFGRSLVFKFLNSINCYHDNAVLSMSNEAVNFFCSKGETFFSDIYYDLLQDGYISKNKKTEFNDFFIEQFYYDFMFIEANQELIDSSWFLNFFDAIKNNKIDQHIPIIVISYIK
;
A
#
# COMPACT_ATOMS: atom_id res chain seq x y z
N MET A 1 -11.70 23.08 -22.89
CA MET A 1 -11.05 22.97 -21.56
C MET A 1 -11.99 22.43 -20.49
N MET A 2 -13.15 23.07 -20.24
CA MET A 2 -14.08 22.73 -19.14
C MET A 2 -14.56 21.26 -19.03
N LYS A 3 -14.68 20.50 -20.13
CA LYS A 3 -15.08 19.08 -20.08
C LYS A 3 -13.99 18.14 -19.53
N ILE A 4 -12.70 18.47 -19.73
CA ILE A 4 -11.58 17.62 -19.29
C ILE A 4 -11.43 17.71 -17.76
N ASP A 5 -11.53 18.92 -17.21
CA ASP A 5 -11.42 19.15 -15.76
C ASP A 5 -12.57 18.50 -14.99
N MET A 6 -13.78 18.51 -15.56
CA MET A 6 -14.95 17.84 -14.98
C MET A 6 -14.79 16.31 -14.91
N LEU A 7 -14.23 15.69 -15.96
CA LEU A 7 -13.99 14.24 -15.99
C LEU A 7 -12.90 13.81 -15.00
N LYS A 8 -11.85 14.62 -14.82
CA LYS A 8 -10.81 14.37 -13.81
C LYS A 8 -11.39 14.36 -12.40
N ASN A 9 -12.18 15.37 -12.07
CA ASN A 9 -12.84 15.49 -10.76
C ASN A 9 -13.79 14.30 -10.45
N LEU A 10 -14.52 13.82 -11.46
CA LEU A 10 -15.40 12.65 -11.30
C LEU A 10 -14.61 11.35 -11.04
N ASN A 11 -13.50 11.15 -11.74
CA ASN A 11 -12.65 9.97 -11.54
C ASN A 11 -11.97 9.99 -10.16
N GLU A 12 -11.48 11.16 -9.72
CA GLU A 12 -10.91 11.34 -8.38
C GLU A 12 -11.93 11.03 -7.28
N LYS A 13 -13.16 11.56 -7.39
CA LYS A 13 -14.23 11.23 -6.44
C LYS A 13 -14.58 9.76 -6.40
N ARG A 14 -14.55 9.08 -7.57
CA ARG A 14 -14.80 7.64 -7.64
C ARG A 14 -13.68 6.84 -6.96
N PHE A 15 -12.43 7.24 -7.18
CA PHE A 15 -11.26 6.66 -6.51
C PHE A 15 -11.37 6.78 -5.00
N GLU A 16 -11.57 8.00 -4.49
CA GLU A 16 -11.67 8.27 -3.05
C GLU A 16 -12.84 7.53 -2.42
N ARG A 17 -13.99 7.47 -3.10
CA ARG A 17 -15.14 6.72 -2.62
C ARG A 17 -14.84 5.22 -2.49
N LYS A 18 -14.21 4.60 -3.49
CA LYS A 18 -13.85 3.18 -3.41
C LYS A 18 -12.81 2.92 -2.34
N LEU A 19 -11.80 3.78 -2.24
CA LEU A 19 -10.79 3.67 -1.21
C LEU A 19 -11.45 3.81 0.18
N PHE A 20 -12.38 4.75 0.34
CA PHE A 20 -13.18 4.87 1.54
C PHE A 20 -14.03 3.62 1.80
N GLU A 21 -14.71 3.05 0.80
CA GLU A 21 -15.47 1.80 0.95
C GLU A 21 -14.56 0.65 1.42
N VAL A 22 -13.34 0.55 0.89
CA VAL A 22 -12.32 -0.43 1.34
C VAL A 22 -11.95 -0.19 2.79
N PHE A 23 -11.76 1.06 3.24
CA PHE A 23 -11.35 1.32 4.62
C PHE A 23 -12.49 1.29 5.63
N ASP A 24 -13.68 1.71 5.23
CA ASP A 24 -14.90 1.67 6.05
C ASP A 24 -15.29 0.22 6.36
N SER A 25 -15.16 -0.68 5.37
CA SER A 25 -15.40 -2.12 5.60
C SER A 25 -14.41 -2.74 6.60
N LEU A 26 -13.26 -2.10 6.85
CA LEU A 26 -12.24 -2.57 7.78
C LEU A 26 -12.50 -2.11 9.22
N GLY A 27 -13.51 -1.27 9.46
CA GLY A 27 -13.82 -0.71 10.78
C GLY A 27 -12.77 0.30 11.27
N ASP A 28 -11.81 0.66 10.42
CA ASP A 28 -10.76 1.62 10.72
C ASP A 28 -11.26 3.02 10.36
N ILE A 29 -11.17 3.97 11.31
CA ILE A 29 -11.53 5.37 11.03
C ILE A 29 -10.55 5.90 9.99
N TYR A 30 -10.99 5.95 8.74
CA TYR A 30 -10.21 6.47 7.62
C TYR A 30 -9.85 7.94 7.86
N ARG A 31 -8.64 8.17 8.38
CA ARG A 31 -8.03 9.50 8.49
C ARG A 31 -6.80 9.54 7.61
N SER A 32 -7.04 9.86 6.34
CA SER A 32 -5.95 10.22 5.44
C SER A 32 -5.37 11.56 5.88
N LYS A 33 -4.04 11.60 6.08
CA LYS A 33 -3.30 12.86 6.21
C LYS A 33 -2.52 13.06 4.92
N TYR A 34 -2.69 14.22 4.30
CA TYR A 34 -1.88 14.61 3.16
C TYR A 34 -0.51 15.10 3.64
N ILE A 35 0.54 14.41 3.20
CA ILE A 35 1.93 14.69 3.57
C ILE A 35 2.54 15.65 2.55
N ARG A 36 3.08 16.77 3.04
CA ARG A 36 3.70 17.82 2.22
C ARG A 36 5.22 17.67 2.17
N ASP A 37 5.83 18.25 1.15
CA ASP A 37 7.29 18.39 1.02
C ASP A 37 7.64 19.88 1.01
N PRO A 38 8.49 20.39 1.93
CA PRO A 38 9.21 19.65 2.97
C PRO A 38 8.30 19.13 4.10
N LEU A 39 8.71 18.02 4.73
CA LEU A 39 8.03 17.44 5.89
C LEU A 39 8.14 18.41 7.08
N SER A 40 7.01 18.67 7.75
CA SER A 40 7.05 19.34 9.06
C SER A 40 7.48 18.36 10.16
N GLU A 41 7.96 18.87 11.30
CA GLU A 41 8.28 18.03 12.47
C GLU A 41 7.08 17.19 12.91
N HIS A 42 5.88 17.78 12.87
CA HIS A 42 4.65 17.06 13.19
C HIS A 42 4.35 15.94 12.19
N ASP A 43 4.60 16.15 10.89
CA ASP A 43 4.48 15.07 9.91
C ASP A 43 5.48 13.95 10.17
N ILE A 44 6.70 14.29 10.60
CA ILE A 44 7.73 13.30 10.92
C ILE A 44 7.28 12.44 12.11
N LEU A 45 6.82 13.06 13.20
CA LEU A 45 6.35 12.34 14.37
C LEU A 45 5.14 11.44 14.05
N ASP A 46 4.16 11.95 13.33
CA ASP A 46 2.98 11.18 12.93
C ASP A 46 3.36 9.98 12.03
N LEU A 47 4.31 10.18 11.11
CA LEU A 47 4.80 9.11 10.25
C LEU A 47 5.59 8.07 11.06
N GLN A 48 6.43 8.49 12.02
CA GLN A 48 7.14 7.55 12.89
C GLN A 48 6.15 6.67 13.66
N GLU A 49 5.09 7.26 14.22
CA GLU A 49 4.05 6.50 14.91
C GLU A 49 3.38 5.48 13.98
N LYS A 50 2.98 5.88 12.77
CA LYS A 50 2.36 4.99 11.78
C LYS A 50 3.27 3.84 11.35
N PHE A 51 4.57 4.12 11.18
CA PHE A 51 5.54 3.10 10.76
C PHE A 51 5.98 2.17 11.88
N LEU A 52 5.73 2.51 13.15
CA LEU A 52 6.10 1.70 14.33
C LEU A 52 4.91 0.99 14.97
N THR A 53 3.68 1.31 14.54
CA THR A 53 2.46 0.76 15.12
C THR A 53 1.83 -0.23 14.16
N ASN A 54 1.54 -1.45 14.63
CA ASN A 54 0.80 -2.43 13.85
C ASN A 54 -0.57 -1.88 13.45
N GLY A 55 -1.04 -2.28 12.28
CA GLY A 55 -2.34 -1.87 11.76
C GLY A 55 -2.23 -1.31 10.36
N ILE A 56 -3.39 -1.04 9.77
CA ILE A 56 -3.49 -0.46 8.44
C ILE A 56 -3.55 1.06 8.58
N HIS A 57 -2.52 1.73 8.08
CA HIS A 57 -2.41 3.18 8.10
C HIS A 57 -2.52 3.72 6.68
N HIS A 58 -3.17 4.86 6.53
CA HIS A 58 -3.28 5.52 5.24
C HIS A 58 -2.52 6.85 5.21
N ILE A 59 -1.80 7.09 4.13
CA ILE A 59 -1.13 8.36 3.82
C ILE A 59 -1.43 8.77 2.38
N ALA A 60 -1.73 10.06 2.20
CA ALA A 60 -1.88 10.65 0.87
C ALA A 60 -0.64 11.47 0.55
N VAL A 61 -0.10 11.29 -0.66
CA VAL A 61 1.14 11.94 -1.09
C VAL A 61 1.01 12.50 -2.49
N LYS A 62 1.93 13.38 -2.89
CA LYS A 62 1.86 14.10 -4.18
C LYS A 62 2.01 13.19 -5.41
N ASN A 63 2.87 12.18 -5.34
CA ASN A 63 3.14 11.27 -6.47
C ASN A 63 3.86 10.01 -6.00
N VAL A 64 3.93 9.01 -6.89
CA VAL A 64 4.55 7.70 -6.68
C VAL A 64 5.99 7.82 -6.19
N MET A 65 6.82 8.61 -6.88
CA MET A 65 8.23 8.76 -6.53
C MET A 65 8.43 9.35 -5.13
N PHE A 66 7.64 10.34 -4.75
CA PHE A 66 7.68 10.93 -3.42
C PHE A 66 7.20 9.93 -2.35
N GLY A 67 6.10 9.21 -2.59
CA GLY A 67 5.60 8.18 -1.67
C GLY A 67 6.61 7.07 -1.41
N ARG A 68 7.20 6.53 -2.47
CA ARG A 68 8.26 5.51 -2.37
C ARG A 68 9.50 6.02 -1.65
N SER A 69 9.98 7.22 -2.00
CA SER A 69 11.13 7.83 -1.33
C SER A 69 10.87 8.06 0.15
N LEU A 70 9.64 8.45 0.51
CA LEU A 70 9.21 8.63 1.90
C LEU A 70 9.30 7.31 2.66
N VAL A 71 8.65 6.24 2.17
CA VAL A 71 8.70 4.90 2.80
C VAL A 71 10.13 4.43 2.97
N PHE A 72 10.92 4.47 1.90
CA PHE A 72 12.32 4.03 1.93
C PHE A 72 13.15 4.79 2.98
N LYS A 73 13.03 6.12 3.02
CA LYS A 73 13.75 6.95 4.02
C LYS A 73 13.35 6.57 5.44
N PHE A 74 12.06 6.39 5.71
CA PHE A 74 11.58 6.04 7.04
C PHE A 74 12.05 4.64 7.46
N LEU A 75 11.85 3.63 6.62
CA LEU A 75 12.28 2.27 6.93
C LEU A 75 13.79 2.18 7.12
N ASN A 76 14.57 2.82 6.25
CA ASN A 76 16.02 2.85 6.39
C ASN A 76 16.49 3.66 7.62
N SER A 77 15.72 4.67 8.06
CA SER A 77 16.05 5.44 9.27
C SER A 77 15.72 4.69 10.56
N ILE A 78 14.63 3.93 10.58
CA ILE A 78 14.20 3.14 11.74
C ILE A 78 15.05 1.87 11.86
N ASN A 79 15.37 1.24 10.72
CA ASN A 79 16.25 0.07 10.62
C ASN A 79 15.88 -1.06 11.60
N CYS A 80 14.58 -1.33 11.75
CA CYS A 80 14.06 -2.42 12.59
C CYS A 80 13.32 -3.51 11.81
N TYR A 81 13.04 -3.28 10.52
CA TYR A 81 12.36 -4.22 9.63
C TYR A 81 13.38 -4.92 8.73
N HIS A 82 13.21 -6.22 8.57
CA HIS A 82 14.11 -7.09 7.81
C HIS A 82 13.49 -7.48 6.48
N ASP A 83 12.21 -7.84 6.48
CA ASP A 83 11.50 -8.41 5.34
C ASP A 83 10.35 -7.48 4.95
N ASN A 84 10.68 -6.49 4.11
CA ASN A 84 9.73 -5.47 3.67
C ASN A 84 9.04 -5.89 2.38
N ALA A 85 7.73 -5.71 2.32
CA ALA A 85 6.94 -6.04 1.14
C ALA A 85 6.27 -4.81 0.51
N VAL A 86 6.06 -4.89 -0.80
CA VAL A 86 5.28 -3.93 -1.58
C VAL A 86 4.19 -4.64 -2.36
N LEU A 87 2.97 -4.10 -2.31
CA LEU A 87 1.93 -4.43 -3.26
C LEU A 87 1.76 -3.26 -4.24
N SER A 88 2.18 -3.46 -5.49
CA SER A 88 2.06 -2.44 -6.54
C SER A 88 1.83 -3.04 -7.91
N MET A 89 0.97 -2.40 -8.70
CA MET A 89 0.78 -2.73 -10.12
C MET A 89 1.68 -1.91 -11.05
N SER A 90 2.45 -0.95 -10.54
CA SER A 90 3.28 -0.13 -11.42
C SER A 90 4.50 -0.91 -11.90
N ASN A 91 4.67 -1.00 -13.22
CA ASN A 91 5.84 -1.62 -13.86
C ASN A 91 7.15 -0.87 -13.62
N GLU A 92 7.10 0.33 -13.04
CA GLU A 92 8.30 1.01 -12.56
C GLU A 92 8.82 0.21 -11.38
N ALA A 93 9.73 -0.71 -11.69
CA ALA A 93 10.34 -1.60 -10.72
C ALA A 93 10.70 -0.82 -9.47
N VAL A 94 10.30 -1.35 -8.32
CA VAL A 94 10.60 -0.82 -6.98
C VAL A 94 12.09 -1.08 -6.71
N ASN A 95 12.95 -0.50 -7.55
CA ASN A 95 14.39 -0.69 -7.59
C ASN A 95 15.06 0.20 -6.54
N PHE A 96 14.55 0.16 -5.32
CA PHE A 96 15.32 0.64 -4.18
C PHE A 96 16.29 -0.47 -3.84
N PHE A 97 17.54 -0.29 -4.26
CA PHE A 97 18.61 -1.20 -3.87
C PHE A 97 19.13 -0.81 -2.50
N CYS A 98 19.34 -1.81 -1.64
CA CYS A 98 20.14 -1.62 -0.44
C CYS A 98 21.62 -1.52 -0.82
N SER A 99 22.49 -1.15 0.13
CA SER A 99 23.93 -1.02 -0.07
C SER A 99 24.63 -2.31 -0.57
N LYS A 100 23.94 -3.46 -0.50
CA LYS A 100 24.44 -4.78 -0.94
C LYS A 100 23.97 -5.18 -2.35
N GLY A 101 23.21 -4.32 -3.04
CA GLY A 101 22.68 -4.62 -4.38
C GLY A 101 21.45 -5.53 -4.39
N GLU A 102 20.87 -5.83 -3.22
CA GLU A 102 19.60 -6.55 -3.08
C GLU A 102 18.44 -5.55 -3.14
N THR A 103 17.27 -6.02 -3.59
CA THR A 103 16.03 -5.23 -3.59
C THR A 103 15.56 -5.02 -2.15
N PHE A 104 15.24 -3.78 -1.79
CA PHE A 104 14.78 -3.44 -0.44
C PHE A 104 13.37 -3.97 -0.14
N PHE A 105 12.57 -4.22 -1.19
CA PHE A 105 11.19 -4.69 -1.08
C PHE A 105 10.97 -5.93 -1.95
N SER A 106 10.21 -6.89 -1.42
CA SER A 106 9.64 -7.99 -2.18
C SER A 106 8.30 -7.59 -2.81
N ASP A 107 8.09 -7.91 -4.08
CA ASP A 107 6.91 -7.52 -4.85
C ASP A 107 5.80 -8.58 -4.74
N ILE A 108 4.86 -8.36 -3.81
CA ILE A 108 3.73 -9.26 -3.58
C ILE A 108 2.84 -9.38 -4.81
N TYR A 109 2.70 -8.33 -5.62
CA TYR A 109 1.83 -8.39 -6.79
C TYR A 109 2.37 -9.42 -7.80
N TYR A 110 3.70 -9.43 -7.98
CA TYR A 110 4.36 -10.41 -8.84
C TYR A 110 4.22 -11.83 -8.29
N ASP A 111 4.42 -12.03 -6.99
CA ASP A 111 4.26 -13.34 -6.34
C ASP A 111 2.82 -13.88 -6.53
N LEU A 112 1.82 -13.04 -6.22
CA LEU A 112 0.41 -13.38 -6.41
C LEU A 112 0.07 -13.72 -7.87
N LEU A 113 0.71 -13.03 -8.83
CA LEU A 113 0.49 -13.24 -10.26
C LEU A 113 1.13 -14.55 -10.74
N GLN A 114 2.39 -14.81 -10.37
CA GLN A 114 3.14 -16.00 -10.78
C GLN A 114 2.51 -17.28 -10.26
N ASP A 115 2.08 -17.27 -9.00
CA ASP A 115 1.46 -18.44 -8.36
C ASP A 115 -0.03 -18.58 -8.71
N GLY A 116 -0.57 -17.60 -9.42
CA GLY A 116 -1.90 -17.62 -10.00
C GLY A 116 -3.03 -17.35 -9.01
N TYR A 117 -2.73 -16.76 -7.84
CA TYR A 117 -3.73 -16.32 -6.86
C TYR A 117 -4.70 -15.28 -7.45
N ILE A 118 -4.21 -14.42 -8.35
CA ILE A 118 -5.01 -13.38 -9.01
C ILE A 118 -5.37 -13.70 -10.47
N SER A 119 -5.20 -14.95 -10.90
CA SER A 119 -5.59 -15.41 -12.25
C SER A 119 -7.11 -15.52 -12.39
N LYS A 120 -7.67 -15.08 -13.51
CA LYS A 120 -9.13 -15.05 -13.78
C LYS A 120 -9.83 -16.42 -13.69
N ASN A 121 -9.07 -17.51 -13.79
CA ASN A 121 -9.61 -18.86 -13.91
C ASN A 121 -9.60 -19.65 -12.59
N LYS A 122 -9.04 -19.09 -11.51
CA LYS A 122 -9.01 -19.74 -10.19
C LYS A 122 -9.87 -18.96 -9.22
N LYS A 123 -10.53 -19.69 -8.31
CA LYS A 123 -11.08 -19.09 -7.11
C LYS A 123 -9.90 -18.58 -6.30
N THR A 124 -9.85 -17.27 -6.07
CA THR A 124 -8.77 -16.62 -5.33
C THR A 124 -8.81 -17.05 -3.87
N GLU A 125 -7.78 -17.77 -3.42
CA GLU A 125 -7.63 -18.24 -2.04
C GLU A 125 -6.36 -17.63 -1.44
N PHE A 126 -6.47 -16.37 -1.00
CA PHE A 126 -5.33 -15.63 -0.42
C PHE A 126 -4.87 -16.17 0.94
N ASN A 127 -5.70 -16.94 1.63
CA ASN A 127 -5.32 -17.53 2.91
C ASN A 127 -4.08 -18.42 2.77
N ASP A 128 -3.99 -19.21 1.69
CA ASP A 128 -2.85 -20.08 1.45
C ASP A 128 -1.56 -19.26 1.24
N PHE A 129 -1.65 -18.16 0.49
CA PHE A 129 -0.53 -17.21 0.36
C PHE A 129 -0.08 -16.67 1.72
N PHE A 130 -1.03 -16.23 2.56
CA PHE A 130 -0.70 -15.70 3.89
C PHE A 130 -0.13 -16.76 4.86
N ILE A 131 -0.53 -18.02 4.72
CA ILE A 131 -0.06 -19.12 5.57
C ILE A 131 1.33 -19.61 5.11
N GLU A 132 1.54 -19.73 3.80
CA GLU A 132 2.72 -20.42 3.25
C GLU A 132 3.85 -19.46 2.87
N GLN A 133 3.53 -18.24 2.45
CA GLN A 133 4.50 -17.34 1.81
C GLN A 133 4.65 -15.98 2.49
N PHE A 134 3.73 -15.59 3.37
CA PHE A 134 3.77 -14.26 3.97
C PHE A 134 4.58 -14.26 5.28
N TYR A 135 5.88 -13.93 5.17
CA TYR A 135 6.82 -13.85 6.30
C TYR A 135 7.33 -12.41 6.57
N TYR A 136 6.71 -11.42 5.93
CA TYR A 136 7.12 -10.02 5.99
C TYR A 136 6.83 -9.38 7.36
N ASP A 137 7.70 -8.48 7.81
CA ASP A 137 7.53 -7.72 9.06
C ASP A 137 7.05 -6.27 8.84
N PHE A 138 6.98 -5.84 7.57
CA PHE A 138 6.38 -4.59 7.13
C PHE A 138 5.80 -4.73 5.73
N MET A 139 4.68 -4.07 5.46
CA MET A 139 4.11 -4.00 4.11
C MET A 139 3.68 -2.58 3.76
N PHE A 140 3.88 -2.17 2.51
CA PHE A 140 3.18 -1.01 1.98
C PHE A 140 2.43 -1.32 0.67
N ILE A 141 1.34 -0.61 0.47
CA ILE A 141 0.41 -0.83 -0.66
C ILE A 141 0.34 0.48 -1.46
N GLU A 142 0.73 0.42 -2.74
CA GLU A 142 0.62 1.55 -3.66
C GLU A 142 -0.79 1.60 -4.25
N ALA A 143 -1.73 2.17 -3.50
CA ALA A 143 -3.13 2.28 -3.91
C ALA A 143 -3.30 3.26 -5.08
N ASN A 144 -3.24 2.71 -6.29
CA ASN A 144 -3.59 3.39 -7.53
C ASN A 144 -4.97 2.90 -8.03
N GLN A 145 -5.55 3.61 -9.01
CA GLN A 145 -6.89 3.28 -9.51
C GLN A 145 -6.97 1.86 -10.07
N GLU A 146 -5.93 1.39 -10.77
CA GLU A 146 -5.90 0.08 -11.40
C GLU A 146 -5.93 -1.04 -10.35
N LEU A 147 -5.14 -0.91 -9.30
CA LEU A 147 -5.08 -1.84 -8.19
C LEU A 147 -6.43 -1.89 -7.45
N ILE A 148 -7.00 -0.73 -7.10
CA ILE A 148 -8.30 -0.66 -6.41
C ILE A 148 -9.45 -1.18 -7.28
N ASP A 149 -9.39 -0.96 -8.60
CA ASP A 149 -10.42 -1.45 -9.51
C ASP A 149 -10.31 -2.94 -9.80
N SER A 150 -9.19 -3.58 -9.44
CA SER A 150 -9.02 -5.01 -9.62
C SER A 150 -10.04 -5.78 -8.78
N SER A 151 -10.67 -6.79 -9.39
CA SER A 151 -11.75 -7.56 -8.75
C SER A 151 -11.28 -8.37 -7.55
N TRP A 152 -9.97 -8.55 -7.38
CA TRP A 152 -9.37 -9.35 -6.31
C TRP A 152 -8.93 -8.49 -5.12
N PHE A 153 -8.78 -7.18 -5.27
CA PHE A 153 -8.19 -6.31 -4.24
C PHE A 153 -8.97 -6.32 -2.92
N LEU A 154 -10.31 -6.28 -2.99
CA LEU A 154 -11.16 -6.38 -1.80
C LEU A 154 -10.94 -7.72 -1.08
N ASN A 155 -10.93 -8.82 -1.82
CA ASN A 155 -10.70 -10.15 -1.23
C ASN A 155 -9.30 -10.26 -0.60
N PHE A 156 -8.30 -9.56 -1.13
CA PHE A 156 -6.96 -9.51 -0.56
C PHE A 156 -6.95 -8.78 0.79
N PHE A 157 -7.63 -7.64 0.88
CA PHE A 157 -7.81 -6.91 2.13
C PHE A 157 -8.62 -7.69 3.17
N ASP A 158 -9.69 -8.37 2.75
CA ASP A 158 -10.46 -9.25 3.63
C ASP A 158 -9.56 -10.37 4.18
N ALA A 159 -8.70 -10.93 3.34
CA ALA A 159 -7.75 -11.95 3.77
C ALA A 159 -6.68 -11.40 4.74
N ILE A 160 -6.19 -10.16 4.58
CA ILE A 160 -5.32 -9.50 5.57
C ILE A 160 -5.99 -9.51 6.95
N LYS A 161 -7.25 -9.07 7.04
CA LYS A 161 -7.99 -8.99 8.30
C LYS A 161 -8.34 -10.37 8.87
N ASN A 162 -8.81 -11.29 8.03
CA ASN A 162 -9.19 -12.64 8.45
C ASN A 162 -8.00 -13.41 9.03
N ASN A 163 -6.81 -13.20 8.48
CA ASN A 163 -5.55 -13.77 8.99
C ASN A 163 -4.89 -12.88 10.07
N LYS A 164 -5.51 -11.77 10.46
CA LYS A 164 -5.03 -10.81 11.47
C LYS A 164 -3.63 -10.26 11.19
N ILE A 165 -3.24 -10.18 9.93
CA ILE A 165 -1.90 -9.71 9.52
C ILE A 165 -1.67 -8.27 10.00
N ASP A 166 -2.71 -7.44 9.93
CA ASP A 166 -2.69 -6.07 10.43
C ASP A 166 -2.46 -5.97 11.95
N GLN A 167 -2.72 -7.01 12.72
CA GLN A 167 -2.42 -7.02 14.17
C GLN A 167 -0.94 -7.34 14.46
N HIS A 168 -0.23 -7.87 13.47
CA HIS A 168 1.13 -8.36 13.61
C HIS A 168 2.18 -7.44 12.98
N ILE A 169 1.83 -6.69 11.94
CA ILE A 169 2.76 -5.80 11.25
C ILE A 169 2.12 -4.43 10.93
N PRO A 170 2.93 -3.39 10.73
CA PRO A 170 2.45 -2.15 10.11
C PRO A 170 2.19 -2.36 8.61
N ILE A 171 1.05 -1.84 8.16
CA ILE A 171 0.65 -1.84 6.75
C ILE A 171 0.38 -0.41 6.31
N ILE A 172 1.26 0.17 5.49
CA ILE A 172 1.12 1.55 5.00
C ILE A 172 0.46 1.56 3.61
N VAL A 173 -0.76 2.05 3.52
CA VAL A 173 -1.45 2.29 2.23
C VAL A 173 -1.14 3.71 1.78
N ILE A 174 -0.60 3.85 0.57
CA ILE A 174 -0.24 5.12 -0.03
C ILE A 174 -1.19 5.41 -1.19
N SER A 175 -1.84 6.57 -1.15
CA SER A 175 -2.58 7.10 -2.29
C SER A 175 -1.93 8.36 -2.86
N TYR A 176 -2.17 8.60 -4.15
CA TYR A 176 -1.57 9.70 -4.89
C TYR A 176 -2.61 10.74 -5.24
N ILE A 177 -2.41 11.98 -4.79
CA ILE A 177 -3.22 13.11 -5.23
C ILE A 177 -2.73 13.50 -6.62
N LYS A 178 -3.64 13.46 -7.61
CA LYS A 178 -3.35 13.87 -8.99
C LYS A 178 -3.56 15.36 -9.20
#